data_AF-A0A382Z9V4-F1
#
_entry.id   AF-A0A382Z9V4-F1
#
_cell.length_a   1.000
_cell.length_b   1.000
_cell.length_c   1.000
_cell.angle_alpha   90.00
_cell.angle_beta   90.00
_cell.angle_gamma   90.00
#
_symmetry.space_group_name_H-M   'P 1'
#
loop_
_entity.id
_entity.type
_entity.pdbx_description
1 polymer ?
#
loop_
_entity_poly.entity_id
_entity_poly.type
_entity_poly.pdbx_seq_one_letter_code
_entity_poly.pdbx_strand_id
1 'polypeptide(L)' 'VTSRPDILQRILARKRAEVAELKASRTLSSLETTTSGQSSPRGFADALQDCLDQGEAAVIAEIKKASPSKG' A
#
# COMPACT_ATOMS: atom_id res chain seq x y z
N VAL A 1 8.66 -23.21 13.64
CA VAL A 1 7.71 -22.23 13.10
C VAL A 1 8.32 -20.86 13.27
N THR A 2 8.79 -20.23 12.19
CA THR A 2 9.56 -18.99 12.25
C THR A 2 8.67 -17.86 12.78
N SER A 3 9.03 -17.37 13.98
CA SER A 3 8.41 -16.21 14.62
C SER A 3 8.38 -15.04 13.63
N ARG A 4 7.18 -14.64 13.19
CA ARG A 4 6.98 -13.38 12.47
C ARG A 4 7.56 -12.27 13.38
N PRO A 5 8.53 -11.46 12.92
CA PRO A 5 9.19 -10.44 13.73
C PRO A 5 8.17 -9.66 14.54
N ASP A 6 8.40 -9.46 15.85
CA ASP A 6 7.47 -8.80 16.79
C ASP A 6 6.83 -7.54 16.19
N ILE A 7 7.63 -6.72 15.50
CA ILE A 7 7.16 -5.51 14.82
C ILE A 7 6.06 -5.76 13.77
N LEU A 8 6.14 -6.83 12.98
CA LEU A 8 5.10 -7.16 11.99
C LEU A 8 3.80 -7.59 12.68
N GLN A 9 3.89 -8.27 13.83
CA GLN A 9 2.70 -8.63 14.60
C GLN A 9 2.01 -7.39 15.15
N ARG A 10 2.79 -6.44 15.69
CA ARG A 10 2.30 -5.14 16.15
C ARG A 10 1.64 -4.32 15.03
N ILE A 11 2.28 -4.25 13.84
CA ILE A 11 1.71 -3.57 12.67
C ILE A 11 0.37 -4.20 12.28
N LEU A 12 0.29 -5.53 12.21
CA LEU A 12 -0.95 -6.23 11.85
C LEU A 12 -2.05 -6.04 12.90
N ALA A 13 -1.73 -6.12 14.19
CA ALA A 13 -2.67 -5.89 15.27
C ALA A 13 -3.28 -4.49 15.19
N ARG A 14 -2.43 -3.45 15.04
CA ARG A 14 -2.90 -2.07 14.87
C ARG A 14 -3.75 -1.91 13.62
N LYS A 15 -3.33 -2.49 12.48
CA LYS A 15 -4.04 -2.33 11.22
C LYS A 15 -5.43 -2.99 11.23
N ARG A 16 -5.61 -4.10 11.95
CA ARG A 16 -6.94 -4.69 12.16
C ARG A 16 -7.87 -3.75 12.93
N ALA A 17 -7.39 -3.12 14.00
CA ALA A 17 -8.16 -2.12 14.76
C ALA A 17 -8.55 -0.93 13.85
N GLU A 18 -7.62 -0.40 13.07
CA GLU A 18 -7.90 0.69 12.12
C GLU A 18 -8.95 0.33 11.08
N VAL A 19 -8.90 -0.87 10.52
CA VAL A 19 -9.90 -1.33 9.56
C VAL A 19 -11.28 -1.44 10.21
N ALA A 20 -11.36 -1.92 11.46
CA ALA A 20 -12.63 -1.98 12.19
C ALA A 20 -13.20 -0.57 12.46
N GLU A 21 -12.37 0.35 12.94
CA GLU A 21 -12.72 1.78 13.15
C GLU A 21 -13.23 2.45 11.86
N LEU A 22 -12.54 2.22 10.73
CA LEU A 22 -12.91 2.79 9.44
C LEU A 22 -14.19 2.17 8.87
N LYS A 23 -14.39 0.86 9.03
CA LYS A 23 -15.63 0.20 8.59
C LYS A 23 -16.86 0.65 9.39
N ALA A 24 -16.68 1.02 10.66
CA ALA A 24 -17.76 1.57 11.47
C ALA A 24 -18.20 2.97 11.02
N SER A 25 -17.30 3.74 10.40
CA SER A 25 -17.56 5.12 9.97
C SER A 25 -17.77 5.31 8.47
N ARG A 26 -17.32 4.37 7.62
CA ARG A 26 -17.43 4.44 6.16
C ARG A 26 -17.89 3.10 5.58
N THR A 27 -18.96 3.15 4.80
CA THR A 27 -19.47 1.97 4.10
C THR A 27 -18.64 1.65 2.87
N LEU A 28 -18.66 0.39 2.44
CA LEU A 28 -18.02 -0.04 1.20
C LEU A 28 -18.61 0.69 -0.02
N SER A 29 -19.93 0.88 -0.07
CA SER A 29 -20.60 1.60 -1.16
C SER A 29 -20.17 3.07 -1.27
N SER A 30 -19.92 3.74 -0.14
CA SER A 30 -19.37 5.10 -0.15
C SER A 30 -17.94 5.14 -0.71
N LEU A 31 -17.13 4.12 -0.39
CA LEU A 31 -15.80 3.98 -0.98
C LEU A 31 -15.88 3.72 -2.49
N GLU A 32 -16.76 2.82 -2.94
CA GLU A 32 -16.98 2.52 -4.37
C GLU A 32 -17.35 3.79 -5.15
N THR A 33 -18.31 4.56 -4.63
CA THR A 33 -18.73 5.85 -5.22
C THR A 33 -17.58 6.86 -5.28
N THR A 34 -16.74 6.89 -4.24
CA THR A 34 -15.57 7.78 -4.23
C THR A 34 -14.55 7.34 -5.29
N THR A 35 -14.31 6.03 -5.41
CA THR A 35 -13.34 5.47 -6.35
C THR A 35 -13.79 5.57 -7.80
N SER A 36 -15.09 5.54 -8.09
CA SER A 36 -15.60 5.67 -9.47
C SER A 36 -15.36 7.06 -10.07
N GLY A 37 -15.18 8.08 -9.24
CA GLY A 37 -14.83 9.43 -9.69
C GLY A 37 -13.32 9.69 -9.86
N GLN A 38 -12.46 8.71 -9.58
CA GLN A 38 -11.01 8.86 -9.72
C GLN A 38 -10.57 8.62 -11.16
N SER A 39 -9.40 9.16 -11.52
CA SER A 39 -8.80 8.87 -12.82
C SER A 39 -8.41 7.39 -12.94
N SER A 40 -8.32 6.88 -14.17
CA SER A 40 -7.84 5.54 -14.44
C SER A 40 -6.45 5.27 -13.82
N PRO A 41 -6.17 4.02 -13.39
CA PRO A 41 -4.83 3.61 -13.00
C PRO A 41 -3.80 3.87 -14.11
N ARG A 42 -2.56 4.20 -13.72
CA ARG A 42 -1.50 4.60 -14.64
C ARG A 42 -0.68 3.45 -15.23
N GLY A 43 -0.97 2.18 -14.89
CA GLY A 43 -0.18 1.03 -15.33
C GLY A 43 1.15 0.88 -14.58
N PHE A 44 1.09 0.65 -13.26
CA PHE A 44 2.29 0.56 -12.41
C PHE A 44 3.25 -0.56 -12.84
N ALA A 45 2.72 -1.73 -13.20
CA ALA A 45 3.52 -2.87 -13.64
C ALA A 45 4.09 -2.63 -15.05
N ASP A 46 3.26 -2.11 -15.96
CA ASP A 46 3.63 -1.83 -17.34
C ASP A 46 4.79 -0.84 -17.40
N ALA A 47 4.74 0.24 -16.60
CA ALA A 47 5.83 1.22 -16.53
C ALA A 47 7.17 0.62 -16.08
N LEU A 48 7.15 -0.37 -15.17
CA LEU A 48 8.38 -1.06 -14.77
C LEU A 48 8.86 -1.99 -15.88
N GLN A 49 7.95 -2.68 -16.56
CA GLN A 49 8.27 -3.57 -17.66
C GLN A 49 8.86 -2.80 -18.85
N ASP A 50 8.26 -1.67 -19.22
CA ASP A 50 8.73 -0.81 -20.32
C ASP A 50 10.17 -0.33 -20.10
N CYS A 51 10.54 0.03 -18.87
CA CYS A 51 11.93 0.37 -18.53
C CYS A 51 12.87 -0.81 -18.71
N LEU A 52 12.47 -2.00 -18.23
CA LEU A 52 13.29 -3.21 -18.35
C LEU A 52 13.47 -3.64 -19.81
N ASP A 53 12.42 -3.53 -20.63
CA ASP A 53 12.44 -3.88 -22.05
C ASP A 53 13.36 -2.95 -22.86
N GLN A 54 13.54 -1.71 -22.39
CA GLN A 54 14.50 -0.75 -22.94
C GLN A 54 15.94 -0.96 -22.41
N GLY A 55 16.16 -1.95 -21.54
CA GLY A 55 17.46 -2.19 -20.90
C GLY A 55 17.82 -1.18 -19.82
N GLU A 56 16.85 -0.40 -19.35
CA GLU A 56 17.01 0.60 -18.29
C GLU A 56 16.69 0.03 -16.91
N ALA A 57 17.14 0.71 -15.85
CA ALA A 57 16.80 0.33 -14.49
C ALA A 57 15.37 0.78 -14.13
N ALA A 58 14.50 -0.17 -13.80
CA ALA A 58 13.16 0.11 -13.29
C ALA A 58 13.21 0.46 -11.79
N VAL A 59 12.99 1.73 -11.44
CA VAL A 59 13.11 2.24 -10.07
C VAL A 59 11.74 2.63 -9.50
N ILE A 60 11.37 2.03 -8.38
CA ILE A 60 10.25 2.50 -7.55
C ILE A 60 10.82 3.45 -6.50
N ALA A 61 10.68 4.75 -6.74
CA ALA A 61 11.13 5.77 -5.80
C ALA A 61 10.17 5.86 -4.59
N GLU A 62 10.59 5.36 -3.43
CA GLU A 62 9.79 5.39 -2.21
C GLU A 62 9.89 6.76 -1.51
N ILE A 63 8.75 7.42 -1.30
CA ILE A 63 8.64 8.61 -0.45
C ILE A 63 8.27 8.15 0.97
N LYS A 64 9.25 8.08 1.88
CA LYS A 64 9.07 7.58 3.27
C LYS A 64 9.54 8.59 4.31
N LYS A 65 8.65 8.95 5.25
CA LYS A 65 8.93 9.90 6.32
C LYS A 65 9.74 9.33 7.50
N ALA A 66 9.40 8.12 7.96
CA ALA A 66 10.01 7.46 9.11
C ALA A 66 9.96 5.94 8.96
N SER A 67 10.79 5.19 9.69
CA SER A 67 10.77 3.73 9.67
C SER A 67 11.28 3.12 10.98
N PRO A 68 10.64 2.07 11.52
CA PRO A 68 11.02 1.49 12.82
C PRO A 68 12.50 1.09 12.96
N SER A 69 13.16 0.78 11.85
CA SER A 69 14.58 0.39 11.81
C SER A 69 15.57 1.55 11.77
N LYS A 70 15.14 2.78 11.46
CA LYS A 70 16.01 3.97 11.32
C LYS A 70 15.39 5.26 11.92
N GLY A 71 14.52 5.11 12.93
CA GLY A 71 13.74 6.19 13.55
C GLY A 71 12.25 6.00 13.35
#